data_AF-A0A166TM45-F1
#
_entry.id   AF-A0A166TM45-F1
#
_cell.length_a   1.000
_cell.length_b   1.000
_cell.length_c   1.000
_cell.angle_alpha   90.00
_cell.angle_beta   90.00
_cell.angle_gamma   90.00
#
_symmetry.space_group_name_H-M   'P 1'
#
loop_
_entity.id
_entity.type
_entity.pdbx_description
1 polymer ?
#
loop_
_entity_poly.entity_id
_entity_poly.type
_entity_poly.pdbx_seq_one_letter_code
_entity_poly.pdbx_strand_id
1 'polypeptide(L)'
;MSVEKSRNGGDGCRSTCPWCAEGIENMSNSVRIAPPDHRPPEHRPDDRGWQLHTDCAAEWREFVTHLRTIAGRGAFRALVEGPLSGDVNDMVEWELPDTS
;
A
#
# COMPACT_ATOMS: atom_id res chain seq x y z
N MET A 1 -13.79 11.21 -49.17
CA MET A 1 -14.43 12.12 -48.20
C MET A 1 -14.39 11.37 -46.87
N SER A 2 -13.46 11.66 -45.95
CA SER A 2 -13.52 12.77 -44.96
C SER A 2 -14.49 12.45 -43.81
N VAL A 3 -14.25 12.66 -42.50
CA VAL A 3 -13.10 12.99 -41.61
C VAL A 3 -13.57 12.66 -40.16
N GLU A 4 -12.77 12.48 -39.09
CA GLU A 4 -11.32 12.48 -38.83
C GLU A 4 -11.03 11.56 -37.59
N LYS A 5 -9.85 10.92 -37.50
CA LYS A 5 -8.98 10.95 -36.29
C LYS A 5 -9.55 10.49 -34.93
N SER A 6 -9.37 9.20 -34.62
CA SER A 6 -9.15 8.79 -33.22
C SER A 6 -7.90 9.51 -32.70
N ARG A 7 -8.11 10.53 -31.87
CA ARG A 7 -7.03 11.18 -31.13
C ARG A 7 -6.43 10.12 -30.20
N ASN A 8 -5.19 9.74 -30.51
CA ASN A 8 -4.30 9.05 -29.59
C ASN A 8 -3.90 10.03 -28.48
N GLY A 9 -4.87 10.40 -27.64
CA GLY A 9 -4.64 11.14 -26.40
C GLY A 9 -4.00 10.15 -25.43
N GLY A 10 -2.75 10.42 -25.04
CA GLY A 10 -1.94 9.42 -24.36
C GLY A 10 -2.65 8.83 -23.14
N ASP A 11 -2.66 7.50 -23.06
CA ASP A 11 -2.97 6.78 -21.83
C ASP A 11 -1.95 7.21 -20.77
N GLY A 12 -2.30 8.26 -20.02
CA GLY A 12 -1.61 8.61 -18.79
C GLY A 12 -1.69 7.40 -17.87
N CYS A 13 -0.55 6.80 -17.58
CA CYS A 13 -0.44 5.52 -16.89
C CYS A 13 -1.28 5.53 -15.61
N ARG A 14 -2.47 4.90 -15.66
CA ARG A 14 -3.41 4.88 -14.54
C ARG A 14 -2.92 3.86 -13.53
N SER A 15 -2.09 4.30 -12.58
CA SER A 15 -1.71 3.50 -11.42
C SER A 15 -2.96 2.98 -10.71
N THR A 16 -2.98 1.69 -10.37
CA THR A 16 -4.00 1.12 -9.48
C THR A 16 -3.51 1.20 -8.04
N CYS A 17 -4.36 1.65 -7.13
CA CYS A 17 -4.06 1.66 -5.69
C CYS A 17 -4.04 0.20 -5.18
N PRO A 18 -2.92 -0.33 -4.67
CA PRO A 18 -2.83 -1.72 -4.23
C PRO A 18 -3.58 -2.00 -2.91
N TRP A 19 -4.12 -0.96 -2.26
CA TRP A 19 -4.84 -1.07 -0.99
C TRP A 19 -6.35 -1.31 -1.18
N CYS A 20 -7.00 -0.51 -2.04
CA CYS A 20 -8.43 -0.65 -2.37
C CYS A 20 -8.70 -1.32 -3.73
N ALA A 21 -7.67 -1.61 -4.52
CA ALA A 21 -7.74 -2.09 -5.91
C ALA A 21 -8.41 -1.13 -6.93
N GLU A 22 -8.71 0.11 -6.53
CA GLU A 22 -9.30 1.13 -7.42
C GLU A 22 -8.24 1.93 -8.21
N GLY A 23 -8.67 2.54 -9.32
CA GLY A 23 -7.81 3.39 -10.14
C GLY A 23 -7.46 4.72 -9.48
N ILE A 24 -6.21 5.18 -9.64
CA ILE A 24 -5.76 6.50 -9.21
C ILE A 24 -5.98 7.49 -10.37
N GLU A 25 -7.16 8.10 -10.40
CA GLU A 25 -7.54 9.05 -11.44
C GLU A 25 -6.83 10.40 -11.31
N ASN A 26 -6.48 10.80 -10.08
CA ASN A 26 -5.79 12.06 -9.80
C ASN A 26 -4.46 11.81 -9.05
N MET A 27 -3.37 11.87 -9.80
CA MET A 27 -2.01 11.75 -9.25
C MET A 27 -1.66 12.80 -8.19
N SER A 28 -2.29 13.98 -8.21
CA SER A 28 -2.06 15.02 -7.19
C SER A 28 -2.71 14.71 -5.83
N ASN A 29 -3.64 13.76 -5.76
CA ASN A 29 -4.19 13.22 -4.51
C ASN A 29 -3.70 11.78 -4.26
N SER A 30 -2.44 11.51 -4.59
CA SER A 30 -1.81 10.22 -4.39
C SER A 30 -0.49 10.34 -3.65
N VAL A 31 -0.19 9.32 -2.85
CA VAL A 31 1.04 9.22 -2.06
C VAL A 31 1.84 8.03 -2.59
N ARG A 32 3.13 8.25 -2.83
CA ARG A 32 4.05 7.16 -3.18
C ARG A 32 4.66 6.57 -1.93
N ILE A 33 4.55 5.25 -1.75
CA ILE A 33 5.22 4.49 -0.69
C ILE A 33 6.29 3.59 -1.31
N ALA A 34 7.46 3.53 -0.69
CA ALA A 34 8.56 2.68 -1.14
C ALA A 34 9.31 2.13 0.10
N PRO A 35 9.95 0.96 0.01
CA PRO A 35 10.91 0.54 1.02
C PRO A 35 12.07 1.57 1.10
N PRO A 36 12.69 1.76 2.29
CA PRO A 36 13.78 2.71 2.44
C PRO A 36 14.96 2.31 1.55
N ASP A 37 15.34 3.20 0.61
CA ASP A 37 16.49 2.97 -0.26
C ASP A 37 17.77 3.59 0.34
N HIS A 38 18.60 2.72 0.90
CA HIS A 38 19.88 3.10 1.52
C HIS A 38 21.00 3.35 0.49
N ARG A 39 20.76 3.19 -0.81
CA ARG A 39 21.76 3.44 -1.85
C ARG A 39 22.02 4.94 -2.05
N PRO A 40 23.21 5.32 -2.56
CA PRO A 40 23.49 6.69 -3.02
C PRO A 40 22.45 7.14 -4.07
N PRO A 41 22.10 8.44 -4.14
CA PRO A 41 21.03 8.94 -5.02
C PRO A 41 21.18 8.52 -6.49
N GLU A 42 22.40 8.55 -7.01
CA GLU A 42 22.76 8.17 -8.39
C GLU A 42 22.53 6.68 -8.74
N HIS A 43 22.29 5.83 -7.72
CA HIS A 43 22.07 4.38 -7.84
C HIS A 43 20.64 3.97 -7.44
N ARG A 44 19.73 4.93 -7.19
CA ARG A 44 18.33 4.66 -6.84
C ARG A 44 17.51 4.46 -8.11
N PRO A 45 16.90 3.28 -8.33
CA PRO A 45 15.95 3.09 -9.41
C PRO A 45 14.66 3.84 -9.08
N ASP A 46 14.24 4.73 -9.99
CA ASP A 46 13.08 5.60 -9.81
C ASP A 46 11.75 4.86 -9.63
N ASP A 47 11.67 3.55 -9.89
CA ASP A 47 10.41 2.79 -10.01
C ASP A 47 10.01 1.91 -8.82
N ARG A 48 10.77 1.87 -7.72
CA ARG A 48 10.48 0.94 -6.59
C ARG A 48 9.36 1.35 -5.63
N GLY A 49 8.55 2.35 -5.97
CA GLY A 49 7.47 2.84 -5.11
C GLY A 49 6.08 2.59 -5.68
N TRP A 50 5.21 1.96 -4.88
CA TRP A 50 3.77 1.87 -5.14
C TRP A 50 3.07 3.20 -4.90
N GLN A 51 1.93 3.39 -5.54
CA GLN A 51 1.13 4.60 -5.45
C GLN A 51 -0.23 4.27 -4.85
N LEU A 52 -0.63 5.01 -3.82
CA LEU A 52 -1.91 4.86 -3.12
C LEU A 52 -2.66 6.20 -3.18
N HIS A 53 -3.99 6.19 -3.04
CA HIS A 53 -4.74 7.41 -2.69
C HIS A 53 -4.27 7.93 -1.31
N THR A 54 -4.42 9.23 -1.06
CA THR A 54 -4.00 9.85 0.21
C THR A 54 -4.64 9.17 1.43
N ASP A 55 -5.92 8.81 1.34
CA ASP A 55 -6.67 8.20 2.44
C ASP A 55 -6.24 6.75 2.68
N CYS A 56 -6.11 5.94 1.62
CA CYS A 56 -5.53 4.60 1.69
C CYS A 56 -4.10 4.60 2.28
N ALA A 57 -3.32 5.66 2.01
CA ALA A 57 -2.00 5.84 2.60
C ALA A 57 -2.05 6.26 4.08
N ALA A 58 -3.17 6.78 4.59
CA ALA A 58 -3.38 6.99 6.03
C ALA A 58 -3.70 5.65 6.71
N GLU A 59 -4.70 4.91 6.21
CA GLU A 59 -5.08 3.58 6.71
C GLU A 59 -3.89 2.61 6.73
N TRP A 60 -3.08 2.60 5.67
CA TRP A 60 -1.86 1.80 5.59
C TRP A 60 -0.84 2.15 6.69
N ARG A 61 -0.69 3.44 7.06
CA ARG A 61 0.22 3.86 8.15
C ARG A 61 -0.28 3.40 9.50
N GLU A 62 -1.58 3.45 9.75
CA GLU A 62 -2.22 2.98 10.98
C GLU A 62 -2.05 1.46 11.11
N PHE A 63 -2.37 0.71 10.05
CA PHE A 63 -2.14 -0.73 9.96
C PHE A 63 -0.67 -1.12 10.25
N VAL A 64 0.29 -0.46 9.61
CA VAL A 64 1.73 -0.68 9.88
C VAL A 64 2.11 -0.33 11.32
N THR A 65 1.49 0.66 11.93
CA THR A 65 1.73 1.05 13.33
C THR A 65 1.19 0.01 14.31
N HIS A 66 0.00 -0.54 14.06
CA HIS A 66 -0.55 -1.66 14.83
C HIS A 66 0.29 -2.93 14.66
N LEU A 67 0.67 -3.30 13.43
CA LEU A 67 1.57 -4.43 13.18
C LEU A 67 2.90 -4.29 13.93
N ARG A 68 3.50 -3.10 13.96
CA ARG A 68 4.75 -2.85 14.73
C ARG A 68 4.56 -3.04 16.23
N THR A 69 3.45 -2.56 16.77
CA THR A 69 3.11 -2.73 18.20
C THR A 69 2.94 -4.22 18.56
N ILE A 70 2.27 -4.99 17.72
CA ILE A 70 2.05 -6.43 17.93
C ILE A 70 3.36 -7.21 17.72
N ALA A 71 4.13 -6.89 16.68
CA ALA A 71 5.45 -7.48 16.43
C ALA A 71 6.44 -7.25 17.59
N GLY A 72 6.44 -6.05 18.17
CA GLY A 72 7.25 -5.70 19.35
C GLY A 72 6.91 -6.49 20.61
N ARG A 73 5.75 -7.17 20.66
CA ARG A 73 5.34 -8.11 21.72
C ARG A 73 5.74 -9.56 21.42
N GLY A 74 6.58 -9.80 20.41
CA GLY A 74 7.08 -11.12 20.02
C GLY A 74 6.27 -11.84 18.94
N ALA A 75 5.14 -11.29 18.50
CA ALA A 75 4.24 -11.91 17.54
C ALA A 75 4.64 -11.69 16.05
N PHE A 76 5.82 -11.14 15.77
CA PHE A 76 6.27 -10.85 14.39
C PHE A 76 6.15 -12.04 13.44
N ARG A 77 6.52 -13.24 13.91
CA ARG A 77 6.44 -14.47 13.10
C ARG A 77 5.00 -14.83 12.73
N ALA A 78 4.06 -14.74 13.68
CA ALA A 78 2.65 -15.03 13.45
C ALA A 78 2.01 -14.02 12.47
N LEU A 79 2.39 -12.74 12.55
CA LEU A 79 1.90 -11.69 11.65
C LEU A 79 2.38 -11.86 10.19
N VAL A 80 3.55 -12.46 9.98
CA VAL A 80 4.13 -12.67 8.64
C VAL A 80 3.70 -14.03 8.07
N GLU A 81 3.75 -15.10 8.87
CA GLU A 81 3.46 -16.46 8.41
C GLU A 81 1.95 -16.76 8.39
N GLY A 82 1.16 -16.22 9.32
CA GLY A 82 -0.28 -16.50 9.46
C GLY A 82 -1.15 -16.13 8.24
N PRO A 83 -1.04 -14.90 7.68
CA PRO A 83 -1.76 -14.54 6.46
C PRO A 83 -1.33 -15.35 5.24
N LEU A 84 -0.12 -15.95 5.26
CA LEU A 84 0.41 -16.77 4.17
C LEU A 84 0.06 -18.27 4.33
N SER A 85 -0.25 -18.74 5.54
CA SER A 85 -0.60 -20.14 5.81
C SER A 85 -2.06 -20.51 5.52
N GLY A 86 -2.92 -19.53 5.22
CA GLY A 86 -4.31 -19.77 4.79
C GLY A 86 -5.34 -19.91 5.92
N ASP A 87 -4.91 -20.30 7.13
CA ASP A 87 -5.75 -20.39 8.33
C ASP A 87 -6.00 -19.02 9.00
N VAL A 88 -6.57 -18.08 8.23
CA VAL A 88 -7.03 -16.78 8.75
C VAL A 88 -8.22 -16.89 9.73
N ASN A 89 -8.84 -18.06 9.84
CA ASN A 89 -9.90 -18.35 10.82
C ASN A 89 -9.37 -18.62 12.26
N ASP A 90 -8.08 -18.90 12.44
CA ASP A 90 -7.44 -19.03 13.77
C ASP A 90 -6.85 -17.69 14.28
N MET A 91 -7.24 -16.56 13.65
CA MET A 91 -6.94 -15.23 14.19
C MET A 91 -7.79 -14.94 15.42
N VAL A 92 -7.23 -15.26 16.59
CA VAL A 92 -7.84 -14.95 17.90
C VAL A 92 -8.11 -13.46 18.02
N GLU A 93 -9.38 -13.07 18.10
CA GLU A 93 -9.78 -11.74 18.57
C GLU A 93 -9.33 -11.57 20.02
N TRP A 94 -8.44 -10.60 20.24
CA TRP A 94 -8.04 -10.17 21.57
C TRP A 94 -8.71 -8.83 21.87
N GLU A 95 -9.74 -8.85 22.71
CA GLU A 95 -10.30 -7.63 23.28
C GLU A 95 -9.19 -6.86 24.01
N LEU A 96 -8.93 -5.63 23.57
CA LEU A 96 -7.99 -4.75 24.26
C LEU A 96 -8.60 -4.36 25.61
N PRO A 97 -7.85 -4.49 26.74
CA PRO A 97 -8.39 -4.11 28.03
C PRO A 97 -8.68 -2.61 28.07
N ASP A 98 -9.91 -2.28 28.45
CA ASP A 98 -10.40 -0.91 28.60
C ASP A 98 -9.59 -0.18 29.69
N THR A 99 -8.72 0.75 29.29
CA THR A 99 -7.90 1.53 30.22
C THR A 99 -8.70 2.74 30.71
N SER A 100 -9.44 2.54 31.80
CA SER A 100 -10.03 3.61 32.63
C SER A 100 -8.98 4.46 33.34
#